data_AF-A0A957Q1Q5-F1
#
_entry.id   AF-A0A957Q1Q5-F1
#
_cell.length_a   1.000
_cell.length_b   1.000
_cell.length_c   1.000
_cell.angle_alpha   90.00
_cell.angle_beta   90.00
_cell.angle_gamma   90.00
#
_symmetry.space_group_name_H-M   'P 1'
#
loop_
_entity.id
_entity.type
_entity.pdbx_description
1 polymer ?
#
loop_
_entity_poly.entity_id
_entity_poly.type
_entity_poly.pdbx_seq_one_letter_code
_entity_poly.pdbx_strand_id
1 'polypeptide(L)'
;GSYADWYAGHEMGHSLGRAHPTASAALCGNSASDNSYPYPNGQIGPNDGSMEGFDVGDPTFGIARRVYPGTTWNDVMSYCNNQWISDYTYTGMYNYMIAHPTAVVAANTAMINGDLLSIAGAINLEENSGGFSLLRRLTNATAPEAPTPGNYSIRLLDGTNAPLSETAFTPHEAEDSPVAGFELVVDFVAGTRAVQLVDTSSNTVLATQAVSANPPVISDVALPGASNPVSGIVTLSWNASDPDGDNLTFDIFYSRDNGATFQPVQMNATGNSTQIDTAMLGGSGSAILRVVASDGVNTAEAASAPFTMANKAPEPYILLPENNLHIHYGQLVNFNAMAFDVQDGLVGEGGFVWKDDTGNTVGSGPLISLDALPVGENVITLEVTNSVGETATTTVTVFVDDDLSLPGPTLTAAPSPVSWQIPVDTTTIQTAAIAVNNAGSGNLSW
;
A
#
# COMPACT_ATOMS: atom_id res chain seq x y z
N GLY A 1 -18.15 7.54 2.43
CA GLY A 1 -17.66 6.20 2.78
C GLY A 1 -18.82 5.30 3.11
N SER A 2 -18.64 4.01 2.91
CA SER A 2 -19.48 2.96 3.51
C SER A 2 -19.16 2.83 5.01
N TYR A 3 -20.01 2.15 5.77
CA TYR A 3 -19.77 1.87 7.20
C TYR A 3 -18.46 1.08 7.43
N ALA A 4 -17.97 0.37 6.40
CA ALA A 4 -16.73 -0.42 6.45
C ALA A 4 -15.46 0.45 6.33
N ASP A 5 -15.53 1.64 5.71
CA ASP A 5 -14.34 2.43 5.37
C ASP A 5 -13.72 3.07 6.63
N TRP A 6 -14.55 3.63 7.52
CA TRP A 6 -14.08 4.19 8.79
C TRP A 6 -13.61 3.09 9.74
N TYR A 7 -14.38 2.00 9.86
CA TYR A 7 -14.07 0.93 10.80
C TYR A 7 -12.72 0.27 10.45
N ALA A 8 -12.45 0.04 9.16
CA ALA A 8 -11.14 -0.44 8.72
C ALA A 8 -10.01 0.55 9.08
N GLY A 9 -10.21 1.86 8.87
CA GLY A 9 -9.25 2.90 9.28
C GLY A 9 -8.98 2.91 10.79
N HIS A 10 -10.03 2.70 11.58
CA HIS A 10 -9.97 2.62 13.03
C HIS A 10 -9.17 1.41 13.51
N GLU A 11 -9.48 0.21 13.00
CA GLU A 11 -8.76 -1.03 13.37
C GLU A 11 -7.31 -1.04 12.87
N MET A 12 -7.01 -0.39 11.74
CA MET A 12 -5.63 -0.15 11.32
C MET A 12 -4.87 0.73 12.32
N GLY A 13 -5.54 1.72 12.92
CA GLY A 13 -4.95 2.53 13.97
C GLY A 13 -4.56 1.70 15.19
N HIS A 14 -5.43 0.83 15.69
CA HIS A 14 -5.10 -0.11 16.77
C HIS A 14 -3.93 -1.03 16.41
N SER A 15 -3.95 -1.59 15.21
CA SER A 15 -2.87 -2.45 14.68
C SER A 15 -1.52 -1.74 14.63
N LEU A 16 -1.52 -0.41 14.52
CA LEU A 16 -0.34 0.45 14.48
C LEU A 16 -0.12 1.22 15.81
N GLY A 17 -0.62 0.66 16.90
CA GLY A 17 -0.33 1.11 18.27
C GLY A 17 -1.03 2.40 18.67
N ARG A 18 -2.20 2.70 18.10
CA ARG A 18 -3.03 3.85 18.49
C ARG A 18 -4.15 3.41 19.43
N ALA A 19 -4.42 4.27 20.41
CA ALA A 19 -5.45 4.07 21.42
C ALA A 19 -6.47 5.22 21.38
N HIS A 20 -7.58 5.05 22.09
CA HIS A 20 -8.71 5.99 22.05
C HIS A 20 -8.47 7.30 22.82
N PRO A 21 -8.73 8.48 22.23
CA PRO A 21 -8.56 9.76 22.92
C PRO A 21 -9.39 9.86 24.20
N THR A 22 -8.71 10.10 25.33
CA THR A 22 -9.39 10.25 26.63
C THR A 22 -10.38 11.41 26.65
N ALA A 23 -10.05 12.50 25.94
CA ALA A 23 -10.91 13.68 25.88
C ALA A 23 -12.25 13.43 25.18
N SER A 24 -12.37 12.41 24.32
CA SER A 24 -13.63 12.06 23.64
C SER A 24 -14.43 10.97 24.35
N ALA A 25 -13.84 10.22 25.27
CA ALA A 25 -14.44 9.00 25.84
C ALA A 25 -15.88 9.20 26.34
N ALA A 26 -16.11 10.24 27.16
CA ALA A 26 -17.45 10.53 27.70
C ALA A 26 -18.43 11.07 26.64
N LEU A 27 -17.92 11.72 25.60
CA LEU A 27 -18.75 12.32 24.54
C LEU A 27 -19.16 11.28 23.49
N CYS A 28 -18.26 10.35 23.18
CA CYS A 28 -18.33 9.50 22.01
C CYS A 28 -18.44 8.01 22.33
N GLY A 29 -18.31 7.63 23.61
CA GLY A 29 -18.50 6.26 24.06
C GLY A 29 -17.32 5.32 23.80
N ASN A 30 -16.15 5.85 23.44
CA ASN A 30 -14.88 5.13 23.40
C ASN A 30 -14.25 5.04 24.81
N SER A 31 -13.27 4.17 25.05
CA SER A 31 -12.49 4.22 26.29
C SER A 31 -11.58 5.44 26.38
N ALA A 32 -11.13 5.69 27.60
CA ALA A 32 -10.15 6.71 27.93
C ALA A 32 -8.73 6.12 28.01
N SER A 33 -8.19 5.69 26.87
CA SER A 33 -6.94 4.93 26.81
C SER A 33 -5.72 5.76 26.35
N ASP A 34 -5.92 6.83 25.60
CA ASP A 34 -4.88 7.77 25.19
C ASP A 34 -5.02 9.13 25.88
N ASN A 35 -4.27 9.30 26.97
CA ASN A 35 -4.17 10.56 27.70
C ASN A 35 -3.26 11.60 27.04
N SER A 36 -2.49 11.19 26.03
CA SER A 36 -1.53 12.04 25.32
C SER A 36 -2.13 12.70 24.09
N TYR A 37 -3.32 12.27 23.65
CA TYR A 37 -4.06 12.89 22.56
C TYR A 37 -4.30 14.38 22.85
N PRO A 38 -3.81 15.31 21.99
CA PRO A 38 -3.65 16.70 22.37
C PRO A 38 -4.90 17.56 22.18
N TYR A 39 -5.87 17.10 21.38
CA TYR A 39 -7.03 17.93 21.02
C TYR A 39 -8.27 17.59 21.85
N PRO A 40 -9.07 18.60 22.23
CA PRO A 40 -10.22 18.38 23.08
C PRO A 40 -11.31 17.60 22.33
N ASN A 41 -12.13 16.86 23.08
CA ASN A 41 -13.28 16.11 22.56
C ASN A 41 -12.95 15.10 21.44
N GLY A 42 -11.66 14.74 21.24
CA GLY A 42 -11.22 13.89 20.14
C GLY A 42 -11.23 14.58 18.78
N GLN A 43 -11.24 15.91 18.73
CA GLN A 43 -11.13 16.69 17.50
C GLN A 43 -9.87 16.36 16.71
N ILE A 44 -9.88 16.51 15.38
CA ILE A 44 -8.66 16.32 14.57
C ILE A 44 -7.70 17.50 14.62
N GLY A 45 -8.07 18.61 15.26
CA GLY A 45 -7.22 19.79 15.37
C GLY A 45 -7.58 20.70 16.54
N PRO A 46 -6.73 21.69 16.82
CA PRO A 46 -6.93 22.65 17.91
C PRO A 46 -8.10 23.62 17.62
N ASN A 47 -8.66 24.19 18.69
CA ASN A 47 -9.78 25.14 18.62
C ASN A 47 -9.47 26.48 17.94
N ASP A 48 -8.20 26.75 17.62
CA ASP A 48 -7.79 27.97 16.92
C ASP A 48 -7.89 27.86 15.39
N GLY A 49 -8.29 26.69 14.86
CA GLY A 49 -8.44 26.46 13.42
C GLY A 49 -7.10 26.43 12.67
N SER A 50 -5.98 26.24 13.37
CA SER A 50 -4.66 26.15 12.74
C SER A 50 -4.42 24.84 11.99
N MET A 51 -5.31 23.85 12.15
CA MET A 51 -5.18 22.56 11.52
C MET A 51 -6.53 21.99 11.09
N GLU A 52 -6.56 21.46 9.86
CA GLU A 52 -7.74 20.99 9.16
C GLU A 52 -7.42 19.66 8.48
N GLY A 53 -8.42 18.78 8.36
CA GLY A 53 -8.30 17.60 7.51
C GLY A 53 -8.39 17.99 6.04
N PHE A 54 -7.64 17.32 5.18
CA PHE A 54 -7.64 17.60 3.74
C PHE A 54 -7.70 16.31 2.92
N ASP A 55 -8.76 16.17 2.14
CA ASP A 55 -8.98 15.09 1.20
C ASP A 55 -8.66 15.60 -0.21
N VAL A 56 -7.62 15.02 -0.81
CA VAL A 56 -7.16 15.35 -2.17
C VAL A 56 -8.13 14.90 -3.26
N GLY A 57 -9.16 14.14 -2.90
CA GLY A 57 -10.13 13.58 -3.84
C GLY A 57 -9.52 12.56 -4.79
N ASP A 58 -10.36 12.04 -5.67
CA ASP A 58 -9.98 11.13 -6.75
C ASP A 58 -10.92 11.33 -7.95
N PRO A 59 -10.46 12.01 -9.02
CA PRO A 59 -11.25 12.23 -10.22
C PRO A 59 -11.70 10.94 -10.92
N THR A 60 -10.95 9.85 -10.79
CA THR A 60 -11.27 8.55 -11.40
C THR A 60 -12.56 7.98 -10.83
N PHE A 61 -12.80 8.21 -9.53
CA PHE A 61 -14.01 7.78 -8.84
C PHE A 61 -15.02 8.91 -8.61
N GLY A 62 -14.80 10.10 -9.19
CA GLY A 62 -15.66 11.27 -9.03
C GLY A 62 -15.67 11.83 -7.60
N ILE A 63 -14.61 11.60 -6.82
CA ILE A 63 -14.45 12.10 -5.45
C ILE A 63 -13.83 13.49 -5.52
N ALA A 64 -14.57 14.50 -5.07
CA ALA A 64 -14.09 15.87 -5.06
C ALA A 64 -13.16 16.15 -3.87
N ARG A 65 -12.19 17.03 -4.06
CA ARG A 65 -11.37 17.61 -2.99
C ARG A 65 -12.23 18.23 -1.89
N ARG A 66 -11.85 18.01 -0.63
CA ARG A 66 -12.58 18.52 0.55
C ARG A 66 -11.64 18.94 1.67
N VAL A 67 -12.06 19.96 2.42
CA VAL A 67 -11.45 20.36 3.69
C VAL A 67 -12.42 20.00 4.82
N TYR A 68 -11.88 19.43 5.89
CA TYR A 68 -12.63 18.95 7.05
C TYR A 68 -12.27 19.78 8.28
N PRO A 69 -13.20 20.61 8.79
CA PRO A 69 -12.86 21.54 9.85
C PRO A 69 -12.49 20.83 11.16
N GLY A 70 -11.31 21.11 11.71
CA GLY A 70 -10.66 20.35 12.77
C GLY A 70 -11.36 20.44 14.11
N THR A 71 -12.18 21.47 14.30
CA THR A 71 -13.03 21.65 15.48
C THR A 71 -14.37 20.91 15.39
N THR A 72 -14.72 20.39 14.21
CA THR A 72 -16.00 19.71 13.94
C THR A 72 -15.85 18.25 13.51
N TRP A 73 -14.67 17.91 12.98
CA TRP A 73 -14.26 16.55 12.66
C TRP A 73 -13.42 15.98 13.79
N ASN A 74 -13.56 14.68 13.99
CA ASN A 74 -12.97 13.95 15.11
C ASN A 74 -12.02 12.89 14.60
N ASP A 75 -11.07 12.49 15.43
CA ASP A 75 -10.08 11.50 15.10
C ASP A 75 -10.74 10.17 14.78
N VAL A 76 -10.13 9.44 13.83
CA VAL A 76 -10.53 8.09 13.47
C VAL A 76 -10.53 7.16 14.68
N MET A 77 -9.62 7.35 15.66
CA MET A 77 -9.56 6.59 16.92
C MET A 77 -10.58 7.04 17.96
N SER A 78 -11.47 7.96 17.63
CA SER A 78 -12.66 8.23 18.43
C SER A 78 -13.87 7.51 17.83
N TYR A 79 -14.92 7.31 18.62
CA TYR A 79 -16.24 6.88 18.13
C TYR A 79 -17.18 8.05 17.81
N CYS A 80 -16.64 9.28 17.70
CA CYS A 80 -17.43 10.45 17.38
C CYS A 80 -17.86 10.44 15.91
N ASN A 81 -18.92 11.17 15.56
CA ASN A 81 -19.27 11.38 14.15
C ASN A 81 -18.24 12.26 13.43
N ASN A 82 -18.27 12.28 12.09
CA ASN A 82 -17.37 13.07 11.23
C ASN A 82 -15.90 12.71 11.45
N GLN A 83 -15.53 11.47 11.13
CA GLN A 83 -14.18 10.97 11.40
C GLN A 83 -13.20 11.28 10.28
N TRP A 84 -12.00 11.68 10.69
CA TRP A 84 -10.84 11.88 9.84
C TRP A 84 -9.58 11.55 10.65
N ILE A 85 -8.47 11.25 9.99
CA ILE A 85 -7.21 10.98 10.70
C ILE A 85 -6.56 12.30 11.16
N SER A 86 -6.30 12.47 12.46
CA SER A 86 -5.52 13.61 12.94
C SER A 86 -4.04 13.46 12.60
N ASP A 87 -3.31 14.57 12.64
CA ASP A 87 -1.85 14.58 12.56
C ASP A 87 -1.21 13.73 13.67
N TYR A 88 -1.75 13.76 14.88
CA TYR A 88 -1.25 13.02 16.04
C TYR A 88 -1.39 11.52 15.82
N THR A 89 -2.55 11.06 15.37
CA THR A 89 -2.79 9.66 15.04
C THR A 89 -1.95 9.22 13.84
N TYR A 90 -1.92 10.01 12.76
CA TYR A 90 -1.10 9.74 11.59
C TYR A 90 0.39 9.63 11.93
N THR A 91 0.92 10.60 12.68
CA THR A 91 2.33 10.63 13.10
C THR A 91 2.66 9.46 14.02
N GLY A 92 1.74 9.10 14.92
CA GLY A 92 1.86 7.92 15.76
C GLY A 92 1.98 6.62 14.94
N MET A 93 1.08 6.43 13.98
CA MET A 93 1.08 5.27 13.08
C MET A 93 2.34 5.25 12.22
N TYR A 94 2.74 6.40 11.66
CA TYR A 94 3.94 6.54 10.87
C TYR A 94 5.21 6.20 11.65
N ASN A 95 5.35 6.73 12.87
CA ASN A 95 6.47 6.42 13.74
C ASN A 95 6.48 4.95 14.18
N TYR A 96 5.29 4.36 14.42
CA TYR A 96 5.16 2.94 14.69
C TYR A 96 5.70 2.13 13.51
N MET A 97 5.31 2.45 12.27
CA MET A 97 5.80 1.77 11.07
C MET A 97 7.31 1.98 10.84
N ILE A 98 7.87 3.14 11.17
CA ILE A 98 9.34 3.36 11.12
C ILE A 98 10.07 2.48 12.14
N ALA A 99 9.52 2.39 13.36
CA ALA A 99 10.11 1.59 14.43
C ALA A 99 9.89 0.09 14.24
N HIS A 100 8.82 -0.29 13.53
CA HIS A 100 8.42 -1.65 13.20
C HIS A 100 8.27 -1.79 11.67
N PRO A 101 9.37 -1.63 10.90
CA PRO A 101 9.30 -1.68 9.45
C PRO A 101 8.67 -3.00 9.03
N THR A 102 7.57 -2.93 8.28
CA THR A 102 7.01 -4.09 7.60
C THR A 102 8.12 -4.67 6.73
N ALA A 103 8.55 -5.87 7.08
CA ALA A 103 9.75 -6.48 6.56
C ALA A 103 9.63 -6.79 5.06
N VAL A 104 9.92 -5.80 4.21
CA VAL A 104 10.50 -6.04 2.87
C VAL A 104 12.02 -6.20 3.00
N VAL A 105 12.59 -5.77 4.13
CA VAL A 105 13.93 -6.17 4.56
C VAL A 105 13.76 -7.42 5.41
N ALA A 106 14.06 -8.58 4.82
CA ALA A 106 14.16 -9.89 5.46
C ALA A 106 14.31 -9.82 6.99
N ALA A 107 13.20 -9.89 7.72
CA ALA A 107 13.27 -10.53 9.01
C ALA A 107 13.69 -11.96 8.67
N ASN A 108 14.87 -12.37 9.15
CA ASN A 108 15.25 -13.78 9.24
C ASN A 108 14.30 -14.47 10.24
N THR A 109 12.99 -14.41 10.03
CA THR A 109 12.09 -15.39 10.61
C THR A 109 12.38 -16.67 9.85
N ALA A 110 13.10 -17.56 10.52
CA ALA A 110 13.49 -18.84 9.93
C ALA A 110 12.21 -19.54 9.43
N MET A 111 12.19 -19.89 8.15
CA MET A 111 11.16 -20.77 7.62
C MET A 111 11.30 -22.12 8.33
N ILE A 112 10.25 -22.56 9.01
CA ILE A 112 10.18 -23.90 9.58
C ILE A 112 9.60 -24.82 8.52
N ASN A 113 10.30 -25.94 8.29
CA ASN A 113 9.80 -27.03 7.44
C ASN A 113 9.26 -28.12 8.36
N GLY A 114 8.10 -28.67 8.02
CA GLY A 114 7.45 -29.69 8.82
C GLY A 114 6.03 -29.97 8.33
N ASP A 115 5.35 -30.91 8.97
CA ASP A 115 3.90 -31.06 8.81
C ASP A 115 3.24 -30.15 9.85
N LEU A 116 2.77 -28.99 9.41
CA LEU A 116 2.37 -27.88 10.28
C LEU A 116 0.89 -27.58 10.10
N LEU A 117 0.28 -26.97 11.11
CA LEU A 117 -1.06 -26.42 11.07
C LEU A 117 -1.00 -24.94 11.45
N SER A 118 -1.25 -24.06 10.48
CA SER A 118 -1.47 -22.63 10.69
C SER A 118 -2.93 -22.41 11.08
N ILE A 119 -3.12 -21.65 12.15
CA ILE A 119 -4.40 -21.47 12.81
C ILE A 119 -4.55 -19.99 13.10
N ALA A 120 -5.66 -19.40 12.67
CA ALA A 120 -6.09 -18.09 13.11
C ALA A 120 -7.56 -18.11 13.49
N GLY A 121 -7.93 -17.23 14.40
CA GLY A 121 -9.31 -17.11 14.86
C GLY A 121 -9.51 -15.99 15.86
N ALA A 122 -10.68 -15.99 16.47
CA ALA A 122 -11.06 -15.01 17.48
C ALA A 122 -11.88 -15.65 18.58
N ILE A 123 -11.79 -15.07 19.78
CA ILE A 123 -12.51 -15.48 20.99
C ILE A 123 -13.23 -14.25 21.52
N ASN A 124 -14.54 -14.35 21.75
CA ASN A 124 -15.28 -13.39 22.55
C ASN A 124 -15.15 -13.77 24.03
N LEU A 125 -14.38 -12.98 24.77
CA LEU A 125 -14.02 -13.18 26.17
C LEU A 125 -15.21 -13.02 27.13
N GLU A 126 -16.22 -12.24 26.76
CA GLU A 126 -17.41 -12.02 27.59
C GLU A 126 -18.47 -13.11 27.40
N GLU A 127 -18.70 -13.51 26.14
CA GLU A 127 -19.70 -14.53 25.80
C GLU A 127 -19.16 -15.95 25.95
N ASN A 128 -17.84 -16.09 26.15
CA ASN A 128 -17.12 -17.36 26.11
C ASN A 128 -17.47 -18.18 24.86
N SER A 129 -17.38 -17.52 23.71
CA SER A 129 -17.59 -18.09 22.38
C SER A 129 -16.36 -17.83 21.51
N GLY A 130 -16.16 -18.60 20.45
CA GLY A 130 -15.00 -18.43 19.59
C GLY A 130 -15.10 -19.22 18.31
N GLY A 131 -14.20 -18.93 17.38
CA GLY A 131 -14.23 -19.55 16.05
C GLY A 131 -12.88 -19.47 15.36
N PHE A 132 -12.72 -20.35 14.37
CA PHE A 132 -11.58 -20.32 13.46
C PHE A 132 -11.90 -19.42 12.27
N SER A 133 -10.98 -18.54 11.91
CA SER A 133 -10.99 -17.79 10.65
C SER A 133 -10.10 -18.45 9.60
N LEU A 134 -9.08 -19.20 10.04
CA LEU A 134 -8.16 -19.93 9.18
C LEU A 134 -7.72 -21.23 9.87
N LEU A 135 -7.77 -22.33 9.11
CA LEU A 135 -7.12 -23.59 9.46
C LEU A 135 -6.46 -24.14 8.20
N ARG A 136 -5.13 -24.24 8.21
CA ARG A 136 -4.38 -24.72 7.04
C ARG A 136 -3.22 -25.59 7.42
N ARG A 137 -3.25 -26.81 6.90
CA ARG A 137 -2.11 -27.69 6.92
C ARG A 137 -1.08 -27.23 5.89
N LEU A 138 0.17 -27.12 6.31
CA LEU A 138 1.27 -26.58 5.52
C LEU A 138 2.50 -27.48 5.64
N THR A 139 3.35 -27.48 4.61
CA THR A 139 4.65 -28.17 4.62
C THR A 139 5.80 -27.29 5.08
N ASN A 140 5.56 -25.98 5.11
CA ASN A 140 6.45 -24.97 5.66
C ASN A 140 5.62 -23.76 6.11
N ALA A 141 6.16 -23.00 7.06
CA ALA A 141 5.61 -21.73 7.50
C ALA A 141 6.74 -20.81 7.96
N THR A 142 6.49 -19.51 7.95
CA THR A 142 7.31 -18.57 8.70
C THR A 142 7.16 -18.88 10.19
N ALA A 143 8.25 -19.11 10.92
CA ALA A 143 8.16 -19.38 12.35
C ALA A 143 7.55 -18.17 13.08
N PRO A 144 6.35 -18.26 13.67
CA PRO A 144 5.87 -17.21 14.55
C PRO A 144 6.67 -17.21 15.85
N GLU A 145 6.50 -16.16 16.65
CA GLU A 145 6.91 -16.21 18.04
C GLU A 145 6.18 -17.39 18.73
N ALA A 146 6.89 -18.13 19.58
CA ALA A 146 6.28 -19.24 20.28
C ALA A 146 5.08 -18.73 21.11
N PRO A 147 3.92 -19.41 21.07
CA PRO A 147 2.74 -18.92 21.77
C PRO A 147 3.01 -18.85 23.27
N THR A 148 2.63 -17.72 23.89
CA THR A 148 2.70 -17.58 25.35
C THR A 148 1.58 -18.42 25.98
N PRO A 149 1.88 -19.42 26.83
CA PRO A 149 0.85 -20.27 27.43
C PRO A 149 -0.19 -19.45 28.21
N GLY A 150 -1.47 -19.77 28.03
CA GLY A 150 -2.60 -19.06 28.64
C GLY A 150 -3.77 -19.98 28.93
N ASN A 151 -4.96 -19.39 29.10
CA ASN A 151 -6.18 -20.11 29.49
C ASN A 151 -6.90 -20.79 28.30
N TYR A 152 -6.39 -20.65 27.09
CA TYR A 152 -6.96 -21.26 25.88
C TYR A 152 -6.00 -22.27 25.30
N SER A 153 -6.53 -23.26 24.59
CA SER A 153 -5.71 -24.24 23.88
C SER A 153 -6.29 -24.63 22.54
N ILE A 154 -5.39 -25.00 21.64
CA ILE A 154 -5.70 -25.77 20.44
C ILE A 154 -5.44 -27.23 20.74
N ARG A 155 -6.45 -28.09 20.54
CA ARG A 155 -6.36 -29.53 20.71
C ARG A 155 -6.58 -30.25 19.38
N LEU A 156 -5.64 -31.12 19.02
CA LEU A 156 -5.78 -32.01 17.86
C LEU A 156 -6.28 -33.36 18.38
N LEU A 157 -7.37 -33.86 17.80
CA LEU A 157 -8.02 -35.11 18.20
C LEU A 157 -7.93 -36.17 17.11
N ASP A 158 -7.82 -37.44 17.49
CA ASP A 158 -7.95 -38.57 16.56
C ASP A 158 -9.42 -38.91 16.24
N GLY A 159 -9.62 -39.93 15.39
CA GLY A 159 -10.96 -40.40 15.00
C GLY A 159 -11.79 -41.03 16.12
N THR A 160 -11.23 -41.23 17.31
CA THR A 160 -11.92 -41.67 18.53
C THR A 160 -12.21 -40.52 19.49
N ASN A 161 -11.89 -39.29 19.11
CA ASN A 161 -11.89 -38.07 19.93
C ASN A 161 -10.84 -38.08 21.07
N ALA A 162 -9.79 -38.89 20.98
CA ALA A 162 -8.69 -38.85 21.93
C ALA A 162 -7.70 -37.72 21.56
N PRO A 163 -7.17 -36.95 22.52
CA PRO A 163 -6.18 -35.91 22.25
C PRO A 163 -4.86 -36.50 21.77
N LEU A 164 -4.39 -36.00 20.61
CA LEU A 164 -3.08 -36.28 20.03
C LEU A 164 -2.05 -35.22 20.43
N SER A 165 -2.47 -33.95 20.46
CA SER A 165 -1.66 -32.84 20.97
C SER A 165 -2.56 -31.74 21.52
N GLU A 166 -1.99 -30.91 22.39
CA GLU A 166 -2.64 -29.75 22.98
C GLU A 166 -1.60 -28.64 23.16
N THR A 167 -1.88 -27.47 22.61
CA THR A 167 -1.01 -26.29 22.67
C THR A 167 -1.75 -25.16 23.35
N ALA A 168 -1.30 -24.76 24.53
CA ALA A 168 -1.86 -23.64 25.27
C ALA A 168 -1.35 -22.30 24.73
N PHE A 169 -2.21 -21.28 24.71
CA PHE A 169 -1.87 -19.96 24.23
C PHE A 169 -2.69 -18.86 24.95
N THR A 170 -2.22 -17.62 24.82
CA THR A 170 -2.90 -16.40 25.25
C THR A 170 -3.27 -15.62 23.98
N PRO A 171 -4.56 -15.31 23.74
CA PRO A 171 -4.95 -14.50 22.60
C PRO A 171 -4.52 -13.05 22.77
N HIS A 172 -4.42 -12.32 21.67
CA HIS A 172 -4.17 -10.89 21.62
C HIS A 172 -5.49 -10.14 21.77
N GLU A 173 -5.67 -9.47 22.91
CA GLU A 173 -6.84 -8.62 23.16
C GLU A 173 -6.75 -7.35 22.32
N ALA A 174 -7.84 -6.98 21.65
CA ALA A 174 -7.99 -5.67 21.06
C ALA A 174 -8.49 -4.67 22.12
N GLU A 175 -8.03 -3.42 22.07
CA GLU A 175 -8.54 -2.39 22.97
C GLU A 175 -10.05 -2.19 22.77
N ASP A 176 -10.81 -2.09 23.87
CA ASP A 176 -12.27 -1.91 23.90
C ASP A 176 -13.12 -2.93 23.13
N SER A 177 -12.53 -4.08 22.82
CA SER A 177 -13.25 -5.17 22.22
C SER A 177 -13.31 -6.33 23.20
N PRO A 178 -14.49 -6.95 23.40
CA PRO A 178 -14.55 -8.23 24.09
C PRO A 178 -13.93 -9.35 23.24
N VAL A 179 -13.51 -9.07 22.01
CA VAL A 179 -12.95 -10.04 21.08
C VAL A 179 -11.43 -9.97 21.08
N ALA A 180 -10.80 -11.10 21.40
CA ALA A 180 -9.36 -11.30 21.31
C ALA A 180 -9.03 -12.18 20.10
N GLY A 181 -8.10 -11.72 19.26
CA GLY A 181 -7.61 -12.46 18.10
C GLY A 181 -6.48 -13.42 18.48
N PHE A 182 -6.28 -14.48 17.70
CA PHE A 182 -5.12 -15.35 17.89
C PHE A 182 -4.61 -15.87 16.55
N GLU A 183 -3.29 -16.06 16.48
CA GLU A 183 -2.60 -16.73 15.39
C GLU A 183 -1.53 -17.64 16.00
N LEU A 184 -1.44 -18.86 15.51
CA LEU A 184 -0.40 -19.80 15.91
C LEU A 184 -0.11 -20.81 14.80
N VAL A 185 1.13 -21.31 14.81
CA VAL A 185 1.54 -22.46 14.02
C VAL A 185 1.93 -23.58 14.98
N VAL A 186 1.30 -24.74 14.82
CA VAL A 186 1.58 -25.95 15.62
C VAL A 186 1.99 -27.10 14.72
N ASP A 187 2.67 -28.10 15.28
CA ASP A 187 2.92 -29.35 14.55
C ASP A 187 1.59 -30.09 14.31
N PHE A 188 1.33 -30.44 13.06
CA PHE A 188 0.20 -31.29 12.70
C PHE A 188 0.53 -32.74 13.05
N VAL A 189 -0.33 -33.38 13.84
CA VAL A 189 -0.13 -34.78 14.24
C VAL A 189 -0.87 -35.71 13.28
N ALA A 190 -0.15 -36.67 12.70
CA ALA A 190 -0.74 -37.68 11.84
C ALA A 190 -1.87 -38.43 12.54
N GLY A 191 -3.01 -38.59 11.85
CA GLY A 191 -4.22 -39.20 12.42
C GLY A 191 -5.22 -38.20 13.01
N THR A 192 -4.92 -36.90 13.01
CA THR A 192 -5.87 -35.86 13.41
C THR A 192 -7.13 -35.92 12.55
N ARG A 193 -8.30 -35.87 13.21
CA ARG A 193 -9.65 -35.87 12.62
C ARG A 193 -10.52 -34.72 13.11
N ALA A 194 -10.09 -34.01 14.15
CA ALA A 194 -10.70 -32.76 14.55
C ALA A 194 -9.68 -31.82 15.19
N VAL A 195 -9.88 -30.52 15.02
CA VAL A 195 -9.17 -29.45 15.71
C VAL A 195 -10.18 -28.72 16.60
N GLN A 196 -9.87 -28.58 17.88
CA GLN A 196 -10.71 -27.87 18.85
C GLN A 196 -10.02 -26.63 19.38
N LEU A 197 -10.80 -25.57 19.54
CA LEU A 197 -10.47 -24.42 20.35
C LEU A 197 -11.16 -24.60 21.71
N VAL A 198 -10.38 -24.58 22.79
CA VAL A 198 -10.88 -24.91 24.14
C VAL A 198 -10.49 -23.80 25.11
N ASP A 199 -11.47 -23.31 25.88
CA ASP A 199 -11.21 -22.59 27.13
C ASP A 199 -10.90 -23.62 28.22
N THR A 200 -9.64 -23.70 28.63
CA THR A 200 -9.14 -24.67 29.60
C THR A 200 -9.55 -24.33 31.03
N SER A 201 -9.92 -23.08 31.32
CA SER A 201 -10.33 -22.66 32.66
C SER A 201 -11.70 -23.21 33.04
N SER A 202 -12.61 -23.24 32.06
CA SER A 202 -13.96 -23.81 32.19
C SER A 202 -14.08 -25.21 31.58
N ASN A 203 -13.04 -25.67 30.87
CA ASN A 203 -13.04 -26.90 30.07
C ASN A 203 -14.17 -26.92 29.02
N THR A 204 -14.43 -25.75 28.41
CA THR A 204 -15.47 -25.55 27.40
C THR A 204 -14.86 -25.58 26.00
N VAL A 205 -15.44 -26.36 25.09
CA VAL A 205 -15.07 -26.33 23.67
C VAL A 205 -15.79 -25.16 23.01
N LEU A 206 -15.01 -24.19 22.51
CA LEU A 206 -15.52 -22.98 21.88
C LEU A 206 -15.79 -23.21 20.39
N ALA A 207 -14.92 -23.95 19.72
CA ALA A 207 -15.07 -24.32 18.31
C ALA A 207 -14.52 -25.72 18.04
N THR A 208 -15.06 -26.38 17.02
CA THR A 208 -14.53 -27.65 16.49
C THR A 208 -14.58 -27.61 14.98
N GLN A 209 -13.44 -27.91 14.34
CA GLN A 209 -13.34 -28.11 12.91
C GLN A 209 -13.00 -29.57 12.63
N ALA A 210 -13.74 -30.23 11.74
CA ALA A 210 -13.40 -31.57 11.27
C ALA A 210 -12.20 -31.53 10.32
N VAL A 211 -11.36 -32.55 10.39
CA VAL A 211 -10.25 -32.79 9.45
C VAL A 211 -10.57 -34.06 8.68
N SER A 212 -10.74 -33.92 7.36
CA SER A 212 -10.98 -35.03 6.44
C SER A 212 -9.83 -36.04 6.48
N ALA A 213 -10.09 -37.26 6.02
CA ALA A 213 -9.10 -38.33 6.11
C ALA A 213 -8.01 -38.21 5.05
N ASN A 214 -8.39 -37.67 3.88
CA ASN A 214 -7.58 -37.60 2.69
C ASN A 214 -7.47 -36.13 2.24
N PRO A 215 -6.26 -35.63 1.94
CA PRO A 215 -6.11 -34.29 1.40
C PRO A 215 -6.71 -34.19 -0.02
N PRO A 216 -7.04 -32.96 -0.48
CA PRO A 216 -7.45 -32.74 -1.85
C PRO A 216 -6.34 -33.10 -2.84
N VAL A 217 -6.71 -33.29 -4.10
CA VAL A 217 -5.78 -33.49 -5.22
C VAL A 217 -6.00 -32.38 -6.24
N ILE A 218 -4.92 -31.80 -6.77
CA ILE A 218 -4.96 -30.76 -7.80
C ILE A 218 -3.90 -31.01 -8.88
N SER A 219 -4.24 -30.73 -10.14
CA SER A 219 -3.37 -30.88 -11.31
C SER A 219 -3.74 -29.90 -12.44
N ASP A 220 -2.95 -29.91 -13.52
CA ASP A 220 -3.25 -29.25 -14.80
C ASP A 220 -3.56 -27.75 -14.71
N VAL A 221 -2.85 -27.05 -13.81
CA VAL A 221 -2.94 -25.58 -13.70
C VAL A 221 -2.42 -24.95 -14.99
N ALA A 222 -3.28 -24.23 -15.70
CA ALA A 222 -2.95 -23.68 -17.01
C ALA A 222 -3.72 -22.39 -17.34
N LEU A 223 -3.17 -21.61 -18.27
CA LEU A 223 -3.79 -20.41 -18.85
C LEU A 223 -4.26 -20.69 -20.29
N PRO A 224 -5.38 -21.42 -20.49
CA PRO A 224 -5.83 -21.82 -21.82
C PRO A 224 -6.15 -20.59 -22.68
N GLY A 225 -5.51 -20.51 -23.85
CA GLY A 225 -5.77 -19.46 -24.83
C GLY A 225 -5.22 -18.08 -24.46
N ALA A 226 -4.40 -17.97 -23.41
CA ALA A 226 -3.73 -16.71 -23.09
C ALA A 226 -2.73 -16.31 -24.20
N SER A 227 -2.57 -15.00 -24.40
CA SER A 227 -1.56 -14.45 -25.30
C SER A 227 -0.15 -14.73 -24.80
N ASN A 228 0.85 -14.58 -25.67
CA ASN A 228 2.25 -14.57 -25.29
C ASN A 228 2.93 -13.29 -25.84
N PRO A 229 3.32 -12.32 -24.99
CA PRO A 229 3.23 -12.35 -23.53
C PRO A 229 1.78 -12.31 -23.01
N VAL A 230 1.57 -12.83 -21.79
CA VAL A 230 0.27 -12.83 -21.11
C VAL A 230 -0.08 -11.40 -20.66
N SER A 231 -1.29 -10.94 -20.98
CA SER A 231 -1.78 -9.59 -20.63
C SER A 231 -3.31 -9.50 -20.65
N GLY A 232 -3.87 -8.50 -19.96
CA GLY A 232 -5.31 -8.27 -19.87
C GLY A 232 -6.00 -9.23 -18.90
N ILE A 233 -7.27 -9.52 -19.16
CA ILE A 233 -8.04 -10.50 -18.39
C ILE A 233 -7.84 -11.88 -19.03
N VAL A 234 -7.37 -12.84 -18.25
CA VAL A 234 -7.10 -14.22 -18.70
C VAL A 234 -7.82 -15.24 -17.82
N THR A 235 -8.14 -16.40 -18.39
CA THR A 235 -8.72 -17.51 -17.64
C THR A 235 -7.60 -18.41 -17.12
N LEU A 236 -7.56 -18.62 -15.80
CA LEU A 236 -6.77 -19.68 -15.16
C LEU A 236 -7.69 -20.87 -14.89
N SER A 237 -7.26 -22.08 -15.24
CA SER A 237 -8.02 -23.31 -15.01
C SER A 237 -7.16 -24.39 -14.37
N TRP A 238 -7.79 -25.32 -13.66
CA TRP A 238 -7.15 -26.46 -13.01
C TRP A 238 -8.11 -27.66 -12.91
N ASN A 239 -7.57 -28.85 -12.63
CA ASN A 239 -8.33 -30.02 -12.24
C ASN A 239 -8.17 -30.24 -10.74
N ALA A 240 -9.26 -30.46 -10.01
CA ALA A 240 -9.19 -30.79 -8.59
C ALA A 240 -10.33 -31.70 -8.14
N SER A 241 -10.05 -32.50 -7.11
CA SER A 241 -11.03 -33.38 -6.49
C SER A 241 -10.65 -33.69 -5.05
N ASP A 242 -11.66 -33.91 -4.21
CA ASP A 242 -11.47 -34.40 -2.85
C ASP A 242 -11.90 -35.87 -2.73
N PRO A 243 -11.06 -36.78 -2.19
CA PRO A 243 -11.43 -38.19 -2.06
C PRO A 243 -12.58 -38.47 -1.07
N ASP A 244 -12.77 -37.60 -0.08
CA ASP A 244 -13.83 -37.70 0.93
C ASP A 244 -15.11 -36.96 0.49
N GLY A 245 -15.04 -36.19 -0.60
CA GLY A 245 -16.16 -35.46 -1.19
C GLY A 245 -16.37 -34.08 -0.57
N ASP A 246 -15.38 -33.56 0.14
CA ASP A 246 -15.42 -32.24 0.74
C ASP A 246 -15.44 -31.12 -0.31
N ASN A 247 -16.07 -30.00 0.05
CA ASN A 247 -16.09 -28.82 -0.82
C ASN A 247 -14.72 -28.16 -0.83
N LEU A 248 -14.20 -27.90 -2.04
CA LEU A 248 -12.91 -27.27 -2.21
C LEU A 248 -13.00 -25.76 -2.45
N THR A 249 -12.09 -25.04 -1.81
CA THR A 249 -11.74 -23.66 -2.14
C THR A 249 -10.32 -23.59 -2.69
N PHE A 250 -10.04 -22.55 -3.47
CA PHE A 250 -8.77 -22.39 -4.17
C PHE A 250 -8.18 -21.00 -3.96
N ASP A 251 -6.91 -20.96 -3.60
CA ASP A 251 -6.15 -19.71 -3.60
C ASP A 251 -5.16 -19.69 -4.73
N ILE A 252 -5.06 -18.52 -5.35
CA ILE A 252 -4.25 -18.29 -6.52
C ILE A 252 -3.14 -17.31 -6.13
N PHE A 253 -1.91 -17.73 -6.39
CA PHE A 253 -0.71 -16.95 -6.16
C PHE A 253 0.06 -16.75 -7.45
N TYR A 254 0.71 -15.60 -7.59
CA TYR A 254 1.55 -15.25 -8.71
C TYR A 254 3.00 -15.08 -8.26
N SER A 255 3.92 -15.64 -9.04
CA SER A 255 5.35 -15.48 -8.85
C SER A 255 5.98 -14.88 -10.11
N ARG A 256 6.83 -13.88 -9.93
CA ARG A 256 7.64 -13.27 -10.99
C ARG A 256 9.00 -13.94 -11.15
N ASP A 257 9.43 -14.71 -10.16
CA ASP A 257 10.81 -15.19 -10.00
C ASP A 257 10.87 -16.72 -10.02
N ASN A 258 10.06 -17.34 -10.88
CA ASN A 258 10.03 -18.78 -11.10
C ASN A 258 9.76 -19.59 -9.80
N GLY A 259 8.92 -19.04 -8.93
CA GLY A 259 8.43 -19.68 -7.72
C GLY A 259 9.28 -19.47 -6.47
N ALA A 260 10.21 -18.51 -6.47
CA ALA A 260 10.97 -18.19 -5.26
C ALA A 260 10.13 -17.34 -4.29
N THR A 261 9.35 -16.38 -4.79
CA THR A 261 8.39 -15.57 -4.03
C THR A 261 7.02 -15.59 -4.70
N PHE A 262 5.98 -15.46 -3.88
CA PHE A 262 4.59 -15.49 -4.33
C PHE A 262 3.81 -14.33 -3.70
N GLN A 263 2.99 -13.67 -4.51
CA GLN A 263 1.98 -12.73 -4.05
C GLN A 263 0.57 -13.32 -4.24
N PRO A 264 -0.36 -13.08 -3.32
CA PRO A 264 -1.75 -13.49 -3.49
C PRO A 264 -2.38 -12.72 -4.66
N VAL A 265 -3.20 -13.41 -5.45
CA VAL A 265 -3.96 -12.84 -6.56
C VAL A 265 -5.45 -12.91 -6.26
N GLN A 266 -5.91 -14.07 -5.81
CA GLN A 266 -7.31 -14.30 -5.47
C GLN A 266 -7.39 -15.40 -4.42
N MET A 267 -8.17 -15.15 -3.36
CA MET A 267 -8.33 -16.07 -2.25
C MET A 267 -9.75 -16.63 -2.24
N ASN A 268 -9.91 -17.87 -1.78
CA ASN A 268 -11.19 -18.55 -1.63
C ASN A 268 -12.03 -18.61 -2.93
N ALA A 269 -11.37 -18.78 -4.09
CA ALA A 269 -12.05 -19.06 -5.34
C ALA A 269 -12.77 -20.41 -5.28
N THR A 270 -13.82 -20.55 -6.09
CA THR A 270 -14.62 -21.79 -6.19
C THR A 270 -14.71 -22.24 -7.65
N GLY A 271 -15.08 -23.51 -7.86
CA GLY A 271 -15.06 -24.11 -9.19
C GLY A 271 -13.66 -24.51 -9.63
N ASN A 272 -13.47 -24.72 -10.93
CA ASN A 272 -12.22 -25.25 -11.53
C ASN A 272 -11.52 -24.24 -12.44
N SER A 273 -11.97 -22.99 -12.42
CA SER A 273 -11.37 -21.89 -13.17
C SER A 273 -11.76 -20.54 -12.59
N THR A 274 -10.95 -19.53 -12.86
CA THR A 274 -11.24 -18.13 -12.50
C THR A 274 -10.66 -17.18 -13.56
N GLN A 275 -11.19 -15.96 -13.60
CA GLN A 275 -10.62 -14.87 -14.38
C GLN A 275 -9.61 -14.10 -13.54
N ILE A 276 -8.45 -13.83 -14.13
CA ILE A 276 -7.37 -13.06 -13.53
C ILE A 276 -7.17 -11.80 -14.36
N ASP A 277 -7.36 -10.63 -13.75
CA ASP A 277 -6.89 -9.37 -14.33
C ASP A 277 -5.40 -9.21 -14.04
N THR A 278 -4.61 -9.13 -15.10
CA THR A 278 -3.14 -9.04 -15.01
C THR A 278 -2.62 -7.61 -14.90
N ALA A 279 -3.49 -6.58 -14.83
CA ALA A 279 -3.10 -5.18 -14.76
C ALA A 279 -2.13 -4.91 -13.60
N MET A 280 -2.39 -5.48 -12.42
CA MET A 280 -1.59 -5.31 -11.20
C MET A 280 -0.49 -6.38 -11.04
N LEU A 281 -0.27 -7.23 -12.05
CA LEU A 281 0.75 -8.27 -12.02
C LEU A 281 1.98 -7.83 -12.82
N GLY A 282 3.06 -7.56 -12.10
CA GLY A 282 4.33 -7.15 -12.69
C GLY A 282 4.86 -8.17 -13.69
N GLY A 283 5.36 -7.66 -14.83
CA GLY A 283 5.95 -8.46 -15.90
C GLY A 283 7.11 -9.35 -15.46
N SER A 284 7.30 -10.47 -16.18
CA SER A 284 8.36 -11.43 -15.95
C SER A 284 8.52 -12.36 -17.16
N GLY A 285 9.75 -12.80 -17.44
CA GLY A 285 10.04 -13.82 -18.45
C GLY A 285 9.85 -15.27 -17.96
N SER A 286 9.61 -15.48 -16.67
CA SER A 286 9.52 -16.80 -16.04
C SER A 286 8.47 -16.80 -14.93
N ALA A 287 7.31 -16.21 -15.22
CA ALA A 287 6.21 -16.14 -14.28
C ALA A 287 5.58 -17.52 -14.04
N ILE A 288 5.03 -17.72 -12.84
CA ILE A 288 4.28 -18.92 -12.46
C ILE A 288 3.00 -18.50 -11.75
N LEU A 289 1.90 -19.20 -12.03
CA LEU A 289 0.70 -19.17 -11.19
C LEU A 289 0.62 -20.48 -10.39
N ARG A 290 0.48 -20.37 -9.06
CA ARG A 290 0.26 -21.50 -8.15
C ARG A 290 -1.18 -21.47 -7.68
N VAL A 291 -1.81 -22.65 -7.67
CA VAL A 291 -3.14 -22.83 -7.09
C VAL A 291 -3.01 -23.77 -5.90
N VAL A 292 -3.51 -23.33 -4.74
CA VAL A 292 -3.59 -24.12 -3.51
C VAL A 292 -5.05 -24.49 -3.29
N ALA A 293 -5.37 -25.78 -3.40
CA ALA A 293 -6.67 -26.34 -3.05
C ALA A 293 -6.74 -26.58 -1.53
N SER A 294 -7.89 -26.29 -0.93
CA SER A 294 -8.17 -26.53 0.48
C SER A 294 -9.54 -27.20 0.64
N ASP A 295 -9.62 -28.22 1.48
CA ASP A 295 -10.88 -28.86 1.91
C ASP A 295 -11.43 -28.24 3.22
N GLY A 296 -10.80 -27.16 3.70
CA GLY A 296 -11.08 -26.52 4.98
C GLY A 296 -9.99 -26.73 6.02
N VAL A 297 -9.13 -27.75 5.88
CA VAL A 297 -7.93 -27.92 6.71
C VAL A 297 -6.75 -28.46 5.91
N ASN A 298 -6.91 -29.60 5.23
CA ASN A 298 -5.86 -30.14 4.39
C ASN A 298 -5.72 -29.33 3.11
N THR A 299 -4.50 -29.26 2.61
CA THR A 299 -4.19 -28.53 1.39
C THR A 299 -3.40 -29.39 0.40
N ALA A 300 -3.51 -29.03 -0.87
CA ALA A 300 -2.65 -29.51 -1.93
C ALA A 300 -2.36 -28.38 -2.91
N GLU A 301 -1.20 -28.38 -3.55
CA GLU A 301 -0.82 -27.33 -4.49
C GLU A 301 -0.36 -27.87 -5.83
N ALA A 302 -0.65 -27.11 -6.89
CA ALA A 302 -0.08 -27.30 -8.21
C ALA A 302 0.25 -25.94 -8.82
N ALA A 303 1.17 -25.93 -9.78
CA ALA A 303 1.62 -24.71 -10.45
C ALA A 303 1.52 -24.86 -11.97
N SER A 304 1.34 -23.73 -12.64
CA SER A 304 1.44 -23.66 -14.10
C SER A 304 2.85 -23.97 -14.57
N ALA A 305 3.00 -24.34 -15.84
CA ALA A 305 4.29 -24.19 -16.51
C ALA A 305 4.73 -22.71 -16.47
N PRO A 306 6.05 -22.41 -16.46
CA PRO A 306 6.53 -21.05 -16.55
C PRO A 306 6.06 -20.36 -17.84
N PHE A 307 5.71 -19.09 -17.75
CA PHE A 307 5.24 -18.28 -18.89
C PHE A 307 5.79 -16.85 -18.84
N THR A 308 5.67 -16.12 -19.96
CA THR A 308 6.03 -14.71 -20.03
C THR A 308 4.83 -13.83 -19.70
N MET A 309 4.91 -13.06 -18.60
CA MET A 309 3.97 -12.00 -18.27
C MET A 309 4.43 -10.68 -18.91
N ALA A 310 3.53 -9.97 -19.58
CA ALA A 310 3.85 -8.70 -20.22
C ALA A 310 4.30 -7.65 -19.20
N ASN A 311 5.30 -6.84 -19.59
CA ASN A 311 5.66 -5.66 -18.83
C ASN A 311 4.51 -4.63 -18.81
N LYS A 312 4.60 -3.71 -17.86
CA LYS A 312 3.62 -2.66 -17.57
C LYS A 312 4.41 -1.36 -17.58
N ALA A 313 3.79 -0.30 -18.07
CA ALA A 313 4.35 1.03 -17.96
C ALA A 313 4.18 1.54 -16.51
N PRO A 314 5.05 2.44 -16.04
CA PRO A 314 4.86 3.07 -14.75
C PRO A 314 3.62 3.97 -14.75
N GLU A 315 3.12 4.30 -13.57
CA GLU A 315 2.03 5.25 -13.35
C GLU A 315 2.60 6.53 -12.70
N PRO A 316 2.79 7.61 -13.48
CA PRO A 316 3.38 8.85 -12.99
C PRO A 316 2.33 9.78 -12.38
N TYR A 317 2.69 10.42 -11.27
CA TYR A 317 1.88 11.40 -10.54
C TYR A 317 2.67 12.69 -10.33
N ILE A 318 2.09 13.82 -10.71
CA ILE A 318 2.58 15.15 -10.36
C ILE A 318 1.86 15.58 -9.08
N LEU A 319 2.62 15.69 -7.98
CA LEU A 319 2.12 16.07 -6.66
C LEU A 319 2.03 17.58 -6.53
N LEU A 320 3.00 18.30 -7.10
CA LEU A 320 3.05 19.76 -7.16
C LEU A 320 3.66 20.21 -8.49
N PRO A 321 3.29 21.38 -9.01
CA PRO A 321 2.18 22.22 -8.54
C PRO A 321 0.81 21.59 -8.81
N GLU A 322 -0.26 22.19 -8.28
CA GLU A 322 -1.61 21.82 -8.73
C GLU A 322 -1.82 22.22 -10.20
N ASN A 323 -2.69 21.49 -10.91
CA ASN A 323 -3.02 21.81 -12.28
C ASN A 323 -3.71 23.17 -12.39
N ASN A 324 -3.34 23.95 -13.40
CA ASN A 324 -3.74 25.34 -13.65
C ASN A 324 -3.25 26.32 -12.57
N LEU A 325 -2.07 26.09 -11.98
CA LEU A 325 -1.45 27.05 -11.08
C LEU A 325 -1.21 28.38 -11.82
N HIS A 326 -1.61 29.50 -11.21
CA HIS A 326 -1.33 30.84 -11.70
C HIS A 326 -0.14 31.45 -10.95
N ILE A 327 0.82 32.00 -11.68
CA ILE A 327 2.02 32.64 -11.16
C ILE A 327 2.35 33.93 -11.91
N HIS A 328 3.25 34.75 -11.37
CA HIS A 328 3.84 35.86 -12.11
C HIS A 328 5.14 35.45 -12.81
N TYR A 329 5.49 36.16 -13.88
CA TYR A 329 6.76 35.95 -14.56
C TYR A 329 7.96 36.08 -13.60
N GLY A 330 8.88 35.12 -13.63
CA GLY A 330 10.04 35.06 -12.73
C GLY A 330 9.76 34.39 -11.38
N GLN A 331 8.52 34.01 -11.07
CA GLN A 331 8.19 33.29 -9.85
C GLN A 331 8.71 31.84 -9.95
N LEU A 332 9.44 31.41 -8.92
CA LEU A 332 9.91 30.03 -8.80
C LEU A 332 8.74 29.08 -8.59
N VAL A 333 8.65 28.04 -9.42
CA VAL A 333 7.70 26.93 -9.30
C VAL A 333 8.48 25.66 -8.98
N ASN A 334 8.08 24.98 -7.92
CA ASN A 334 8.61 23.67 -7.56
C ASN A 334 7.69 22.59 -8.11
N PHE A 335 8.27 21.66 -8.86
CA PHE A 335 7.58 20.48 -9.36
C PHE A 335 8.03 19.28 -8.54
N ASN A 336 7.07 18.56 -7.97
CA ASN A 336 7.30 17.34 -7.22
C ASN A 336 6.46 16.22 -7.85
N ALA A 337 7.08 15.07 -8.07
CA ALA A 337 6.43 13.91 -8.65
C ALA A 337 6.87 12.61 -7.99
N MET A 338 6.04 11.59 -8.19
CA MET A 338 6.36 10.21 -7.89
C MET A 338 5.81 9.32 -8.99
N ALA A 339 6.26 8.07 -9.05
CA ALA A 339 5.68 7.10 -9.95
C ALA A 339 5.70 5.72 -9.32
N PHE A 340 4.58 5.01 -9.45
CA PHE A 340 4.46 3.62 -9.04
C PHE A 340 4.55 2.72 -10.26
N ASP A 341 5.18 1.58 -10.09
CA ASP A 341 5.31 0.56 -11.12
C ASP A 341 5.13 -0.80 -10.46
N VAL A 342 4.30 -1.66 -11.05
CA VAL A 342 3.94 -2.95 -10.43
C VAL A 342 5.09 -3.96 -10.49
N GLN A 343 6.17 -3.67 -11.21
CA GLN A 343 7.40 -4.45 -11.24
C GLN A 343 8.42 -3.94 -10.23
N ASP A 344 8.53 -2.62 -10.12
CA ASP A 344 9.64 -1.96 -9.41
C ASP A 344 9.23 -1.38 -8.05
N GLY A 345 7.93 -1.24 -7.78
CA GLY A 345 7.43 -0.44 -6.67
C GLY A 345 7.55 1.05 -7.00
N LEU A 346 8.31 1.81 -6.22
CA LEU A 346 8.60 3.20 -6.56
C LEU A 346 9.68 3.26 -7.64
N VAL A 347 9.41 3.99 -8.73
CA VAL A 347 10.41 4.23 -9.77
C VAL A 347 11.52 5.11 -9.20
N GLY A 348 12.78 4.73 -9.45
CA GLY A 348 13.95 5.48 -8.99
C GLY A 348 14.09 6.84 -9.68
N GLU A 349 14.75 7.80 -9.01
CA GLU A 349 14.86 9.20 -9.46
C GLU A 349 15.41 9.37 -10.89
N GLY A 350 16.29 8.47 -11.32
CA GLY A 350 16.87 8.48 -12.66
C GLY A 350 15.88 8.20 -13.79
N GLY A 351 14.66 7.77 -13.47
CA GLY A 351 13.60 7.51 -14.44
C GLY A 351 12.77 8.74 -14.83
N PHE A 352 12.96 9.90 -14.19
CA PHE A 352 12.09 11.08 -14.33
C PHE A 352 12.69 12.14 -15.24
N VAL A 353 11.93 12.54 -16.26
CA VAL A 353 12.29 13.62 -17.19
C VAL A 353 11.11 14.58 -17.34
N TRP A 354 11.37 15.86 -17.14
CA TRP A 354 10.38 16.92 -17.33
C TRP A 354 10.62 17.64 -18.66
N LYS A 355 9.56 17.86 -19.43
CA LYS A 355 9.59 18.50 -20.74
C LYS A 355 8.64 19.70 -20.79
N ASP A 356 9.04 20.73 -21.53
CA ASP A 356 8.15 21.85 -21.90
C ASP A 356 7.20 21.48 -23.05
N ASP A 357 6.33 22.41 -23.42
CA ASP A 357 5.33 22.31 -24.50
C ASP A 357 5.95 22.03 -25.88
N THR A 358 7.25 22.30 -26.05
CA THR A 358 7.98 22.05 -27.29
C THR A 358 8.71 20.69 -27.27
N GLY A 359 8.62 19.96 -26.16
CA GLY A 359 9.25 18.66 -25.95
C GLY A 359 10.70 18.74 -25.49
N ASN A 360 11.24 19.92 -25.18
CA ASN A 360 12.60 20.05 -24.67
C ASN A 360 12.67 19.69 -23.18
N THR A 361 13.73 18.99 -22.77
CA THR A 361 13.95 18.68 -21.36
C THR A 361 14.25 19.95 -20.57
N VAL A 362 13.43 20.22 -19.56
CA VAL A 362 13.58 21.34 -18.61
C VAL A 362 14.12 20.89 -17.25
N GLY A 363 14.11 19.59 -16.97
CA GLY A 363 14.69 19.04 -15.74
C GLY A 363 14.63 17.51 -15.70
N SER A 364 15.28 16.94 -14.69
CA SER A 364 15.30 15.50 -14.40
C SER A 364 15.21 15.24 -12.91
N GLY A 365 14.66 14.10 -12.53
CA GLY A 365 14.42 13.72 -11.13
C GLY A 365 12.99 14.03 -10.66
N PRO A 366 12.60 13.51 -9.49
CA PRO A 366 11.24 13.69 -8.95
C PRO A 366 10.97 15.11 -8.47
N LEU A 367 12.03 15.91 -8.21
CA LEU A 367 11.93 17.29 -7.77
C LEU A 367 12.75 18.20 -8.70
N ILE A 368 12.09 19.18 -9.32
CA ILE A 368 12.76 20.25 -10.10
C ILE A 368 12.18 21.62 -9.72
N SER A 369 12.91 22.68 -10.05
CA SER A 369 12.41 24.05 -9.89
C SER A 369 12.62 24.84 -11.18
N LEU A 370 11.60 25.57 -11.63
CA LEU A 370 11.64 26.42 -12.82
C LEU A 370 11.22 27.85 -12.43
N ASP A 371 11.94 28.85 -12.92
CA ASP A 371 11.66 30.28 -12.69
C ASP A 371 11.52 31.08 -13.99
N ALA A 372 11.73 30.43 -15.14
CA ALA A 372 11.77 31.07 -16.46
C ALA A 372 10.64 30.58 -17.40
N LEU A 373 9.50 30.19 -16.84
CA LEU A 373 8.33 29.80 -17.64
C LEU A 373 7.85 30.99 -18.50
N PRO A 374 7.66 30.79 -19.82
CA PRO A 374 7.08 31.80 -20.71
C PRO A 374 5.75 32.37 -20.22
N VAL A 375 5.48 33.63 -20.57
CA VAL A 375 4.17 34.26 -20.33
C VAL A 375 3.06 33.49 -21.05
N GLY A 376 1.94 33.25 -20.35
CA GLY A 376 0.80 32.51 -20.87
C GLY A 376 0.71 31.08 -20.33
N GLU A 377 0.09 30.20 -21.11
CA GLU A 377 -0.09 28.79 -20.76
C GLU A 377 1.21 28.01 -20.99
N ASN A 378 1.62 27.23 -19.98
CA ASN A 378 2.77 26.32 -20.05
C ASN A 378 2.32 24.92 -19.63
N VAL A 379 2.34 23.97 -20.55
CA VAL A 379 2.06 22.55 -20.31
C VAL A 379 3.37 21.81 -20.05
N ILE A 380 3.63 21.54 -18.78
CA ILE A 380 4.80 20.78 -18.36
C ILE A 380 4.45 19.29 -18.36
N THR A 381 5.17 18.51 -19.16
CA THR A 381 5.02 17.06 -19.28
C THR A 381 6.05 16.36 -18.41
N LEU A 382 5.59 15.49 -17.51
CA LEU A 382 6.42 14.52 -16.83
C LEU A 382 6.41 13.22 -17.64
N GLU A 383 7.59 12.75 -18.03
CA GLU A 383 7.83 11.43 -18.60
C GLU A 383 8.61 10.58 -17.59
N VAL A 384 8.10 9.38 -17.30
CA VAL A 384 8.75 8.44 -16.39
C VAL A 384 9.05 7.13 -17.11
N THR A 385 10.28 6.64 -16.93
CA THR A 385 10.76 5.35 -17.47
C THR A 385 11.06 4.38 -16.32
N ASN A 386 10.53 3.17 -16.38
CA ASN A 386 10.79 2.13 -15.37
C ASN A 386 12.06 1.31 -15.66
N SER A 387 12.39 0.35 -14.80
CA SER A 387 13.63 -0.44 -14.88
C SER A 387 13.75 -1.31 -16.14
N VAL A 388 12.61 -1.62 -16.77
CA VAL A 388 12.52 -2.43 -18.00
C VAL A 388 12.38 -1.59 -19.27
N GLY A 389 12.44 -0.26 -19.15
CA GLY A 389 12.44 0.68 -20.27
C GLY A 389 11.05 1.04 -20.81
N GLU A 390 9.96 0.68 -20.11
CA GLU A 390 8.62 1.14 -20.43
C GLU A 390 8.43 2.58 -19.94
N THR A 391 7.68 3.37 -20.70
CA THR A 391 7.50 4.80 -20.44
C THR A 391 6.03 5.17 -20.31
N ALA A 392 5.72 6.10 -19.41
CA ALA A 392 4.42 6.75 -19.31
C ALA A 392 4.58 8.25 -19.07
N THR A 393 3.54 9.02 -19.39
CA THR A 393 3.54 10.48 -19.25
C THR A 393 2.31 10.98 -18.53
N THR A 394 2.46 12.08 -17.80
CA THR A 394 1.36 12.90 -17.27
C THR A 394 1.74 14.38 -17.40
N THR A 395 0.78 15.30 -17.28
CA THR A 395 1.01 16.72 -17.53
C THR A 395 0.42 17.60 -16.43
N VAL A 396 1.01 18.76 -16.24
CA VAL A 396 0.48 19.84 -15.40
C VAL A 396 0.57 21.16 -16.17
N THR A 397 -0.49 21.95 -16.11
CA THR A 397 -0.54 23.28 -16.72
C THR A 397 -0.24 24.36 -15.69
N VAL A 398 0.67 25.28 -16.03
CA VAL A 398 0.98 26.47 -15.24
C VAL A 398 0.72 27.71 -16.11
N PHE A 399 -0.10 28.62 -15.60
CA PHE A 399 -0.36 29.91 -16.22
C PHE A 399 0.56 30.96 -15.62
N VAL A 400 1.34 31.60 -16.48
CA VAL A 400 2.09 32.79 -16.12
C VAL A 400 1.20 33.99 -16.44
N ASP A 401 0.50 34.46 -15.41
CA ASP A 401 -0.33 35.65 -15.41
C ASP A 401 0.56 36.88 -15.49
N ASP A 402 0.84 37.24 -16.72
CA ASP A 402 1.35 38.56 -17.03
C ASP A 402 0.17 39.54 -17.13
N ASP A 403 -0.25 40.09 -15.98
CA ASP A 403 -0.85 41.43 -15.94
C ASP A 403 0.23 42.45 -15.56
N LEU A 404 1.29 42.53 -16.37
CA LEU A 404 2.14 43.70 -16.41
C LEU A 404 1.35 44.83 -17.07
N SER A 405 0.47 45.46 -16.29
CA SER A 405 0.25 46.90 -16.38
C SER A 405 1.53 47.64 -15.97
N LEU A 406 2.64 47.34 -16.65
CA LEU A 406 3.87 48.11 -16.51
C LEU A 406 3.56 49.56 -16.90
N PRO A 407 3.94 50.55 -16.08
CA PRO A 407 3.91 51.94 -16.50
C PRO A 407 4.94 52.13 -17.62
N GLY A 408 4.54 51.86 -18.86
CA GLY A 408 5.33 52.07 -20.07
C GLY A 408 6.55 51.15 -20.25
N PRO A 409 7.20 51.21 -21.43
CA PRO A 409 8.35 50.38 -21.73
C PRO A 409 9.49 50.68 -20.75
N THR A 410 9.98 49.66 -20.06
CA THR A 410 11.20 49.74 -19.24
C THR A 410 12.31 48.98 -19.96
N LEU A 411 13.36 49.70 -20.36
CA LEU A 411 14.58 49.12 -20.90
C LEU A 411 15.51 48.78 -19.74
N THR A 412 15.69 47.50 -19.44
CA THR A 412 16.66 47.05 -18.43
C THR A 412 17.90 46.53 -19.13
N ALA A 413 18.99 47.31 -19.09
CA ALA A 413 20.29 46.89 -19.59
C ALA A 413 21.18 46.48 -18.41
N ALA A 414 21.49 45.19 -18.33
CA ALA A 414 22.54 44.63 -17.48
C ALA A 414 23.88 44.68 -18.27
N PRO A 415 25.04 44.84 -17.59
CA PRO A 415 25.32 44.17 -16.33
C PRO A 415 25.64 45.10 -15.15
N SER A 416 25.57 44.54 -13.94
CA SER A 416 26.42 44.98 -12.81
C SER A 416 27.87 45.11 -13.33
N PRO A 417 28.67 46.11 -12.90
CA PRO A 417 29.93 46.48 -13.54
C PRO A 417 30.78 45.30 -14.01
N VAL A 418 31.08 45.24 -15.32
CA VAL A 418 32.04 44.27 -15.86
C VAL A 418 33.44 44.71 -15.43
N SER A 419 34.00 44.05 -14.42
CA SER A 419 35.36 44.31 -13.96
C SER A 419 36.35 43.39 -14.67
N TRP A 420 37.41 43.98 -15.22
CA TRP A 420 38.50 43.26 -15.88
C TRP A 420 39.77 43.43 -15.07
N GLN A 421 40.40 42.34 -14.66
CA GLN A 421 41.75 42.35 -14.09
C GLN A 421 42.69 41.66 -15.09
N ILE A 422 43.50 42.47 -15.79
CA ILE A 422 44.49 41.98 -16.75
C ILE A 422 45.87 42.15 -16.11
N PRO A 423 46.65 41.07 -15.90
CA PRO A 423 48.03 41.18 -15.43
C PRO A 423 48.89 42.00 -16.39
N VAL A 424 49.87 42.73 -15.83
CA VAL A 424 50.93 43.36 -16.63
C VAL A 424 51.58 42.30 -17.53
N ASP A 425 51.82 42.68 -18.78
CA ASP A 425 52.42 41.87 -19.87
C ASP A 425 51.48 40.91 -20.62
N THR A 426 50.16 41.00 -20.43
CA THR A 426 49.20 40.21 -21.24
C THR A 426 49.10 40.77 -22.67
N THR A 427 49.50 39.97 -23.68
CA THR A 427 49.41 40.34 -25.11
C THR A 427 48.30 39.60 -25.88
N THR A 428 47.56 38.71 -25.23
CA THR A 428 46.46 37.92 -25.81
C THR A 428 45.13 38.65 -25.74
N ILE A 429 44.36 38.62 -26.84
CA ILE A 429 43.01 39.21 -26.93
C ILE A 429 42.09 38.51 -25.92
N GLN A 430 41.35 39.30 -25.16
CA GLN A 430 40.32 38.85 -24.24
C GLN A 430 38.96 39.29 -24.79
N THR A 431 37.95 38.43 -24.70
CA THR A 431 36.58 38.71 -25.17
C THR A 431 35.58 38.30 -24.10
N ALA A 432 34.52 39.09 -23.94
CA ALA A 432 33.35 38.76 -23.12
C ALA A 432 32.08 38.96 -23.96
N ALA A 433 31.05 38.14 -23.70
CA ALA A 433 29.74 38.26 -24.34
C ALA A 433 28.75 38.92 -23.36
N ILE A 434 27.94 39.84 -23.87
CA ILE A 434 26.81 40.43 -23.14
C ILE A 434 25.54 39.97 -23.86
N ALA A 435 24.63 39.33 -23.14
CA ALA A 435 23.30 38.99 -23.63
C ALA A 435 22.31 40.06 -23.19
N VAL A 436 21.50 40.53 -24.14
CA VAL A 436 20.40 41.47 -23.90
C VAL A 436 19.11 40.73 -24.20
N ASN A 437 18.27 40.53 -23.18
CA ASN A 437 16.98 39.88 -23.32
C ASN A 437 15.86 40.92 -23.36
N ASN A 438 14.87 40.70 -24.22
CA ASN A 438 13.64 41.46 -24.23
C ASN A 438 12.57 40.72 -23.43
N ALA A 439 12.21 41.26 -22.26
CA ALA A 439 11.14 40.71 -21.44
C ALA A 439 9.77 41.34 -21.72
N GLY A 440 9.68 42.26 -22.70
CA GLY A 440 8.43 42.94 -23.07
C GLY A 440 7.88 42.50 -24.43
N SER A 441 6.64 42.89 -24.72
CA SER A 441 5.90 42.55 -25.96
C SER A 441 6.27 43.39 -27.20
N GLY A 442 7.20 44.33 -27.07
CA GLY A 442 7.68 45.17 -28.18
C GLY A 442 8.76 44.49 -29.02
N ASN A 443 8.96 44.92 -30.26
CA ASN A 443 10.10 44.47 -31.06
C ASN A 443 11.39 45.16 -30.60
N LEU A 444 12.45 44.36 -30.38
CA LEU A 444 13.80 44.87 -30.16
C LEU A 444 14.50 44.95 -31.53
N SER A 445 14.47 46.13 -32.16
CA SER A 445 15.18 46.38 -33.43
C SER A 445 16.59 46.89 -33.14
N TRP A 446 17.60 46.16 -33.61
CA TRP A 446 19.02 46.45 -33.48
C TRP A 446 19.59 47.28 -34.62
#